data_AF-A3U1I9-F1
#
_entry.id   AF-A3U1I9-F1
#
_cell.length_a   1.000
_cell.length_b   1.000
_cell.length_c   1.000
_cell.angle_alpha   90.00
_cell.angle_beta   90.00
_cell.angle_gamma   90.00
#
_symmetry.space_group_name_H-M   'P 1'
#
loop_
_entity.id
_entity.type
_entity.pdbx_description
1 polymer ?
#
loop_
_entity_poly.entity_id
_entity_poly.type
_entity_poly.pdbx_seq_one_letter_code
_entity_poly.pdbx_strand_id
1 'polypeptide(L)'
;MQALLENLKALGQGRLIALGVTGVVLVLATFFGVRAVLEPSYSTLYRDLTPSEASRMVGALEGAGFAVQVDSSGSILSVPQEDLARARMELAGQGLVGDGAAGWEIFDEASGLGMNSFMQKINRLRALEGELARSIQTIDGVDAARVHLVLPEREAFSRERPQPSSSVIIRSRAGHQVNLRQAQAIRALVSSAVPEMSPGRVTVLTANGETILAEEGTDVAEVTQQSLKASVEDRIAS
;
A
#
# COMPACT_ATOMS: atom_id res chain seq x y z
N MET A 1 -42.67 -4.43 -54.92
CA MET A 1 -42.08 -5.70 -54.45
C MET A 1 -42.03 -6.79 -55.51
N GLN A 2 -43.05 -6.92 -56.39
CA GLN A 2 -43.06 -7.99 -57.41
C GLN A 2 -41.96 -7.84 -58.48
N ALA A 3 -41.67 -6.62 -58.96
CA ALA A 3 -40.59 -6.36 -59.92
C ALA A 3 -39.16 -6.64 -59.37
N LEU A 4 -38.97 -6.57 -58.05
CA LEU A 4 -37.71 -6.96 -57.40
C LEU A 4 -37.58 -8.49 -57.34
N LEU A 5 -38.67 -9.19 -57.02
CA LEU A 5 -38.71 -10.65 -56.99
C LEU A 5 -38.53 -11.27 -58.38
N GLU A 6 -39.03 -10.62 -59.43
CA GLU A 6 -38.82 -11.04 -60.83
C GLU A 6 -37.38 -10.81 -61.29
N ASN A 7 -36.77 -9.66 -60.96
CA ASN A 7 -35.35 -9.40 -61.23
C ASN A 7 -34.41 -10.35 -60.45
N LEU A 8 -34.79 -10.71 -59.21
CA LEU A 8 -34.08 -11.72 -58.43
C LEU A 8 -34.19 -13.11 -59.08
N LYS A 9 -35.37 -13.52 -59.55
CA LYS A 9 -35.54 -14.82 -60.25
C LYS A 9 -34.92 -14.87 -61.66
N ALA A 10 -34.77 -13.74 -62.33
CA ALA A 10 -34.11 -13.63 -63.64
C ALA A 10 -32.58 -13.78 -63.54
N LEU A 11 -32.00 -13.57 -62.34
CA LEU A 11 -30.62 -13.92 -62.04
C LEU A 11 -30.56 -15.44 -61.84
N GLY A 12 -30.02 -16.16 -62.83
CA GLY A 12 -29.89 -17.62 -62.78
C GLY A 12 -29.36 -18.11 -61.43
N GLN A 13 -29.80 -19.31 -61.01
CA GLN A 13 -29.69 -19.87 -59.66
C GLN A 13 -28.31 -19.68 -58.97
N GLY A 14 -27.21 -19.70 -59.72
CA GLY A 14 -25.86 -19.44 -59.21
C GLY A 14 -25.60 -18.01 -58.71
N ARG A 15 -26.16 -16.98 -59.37
CA ARG A 15 -26.01 -15.57 -58.94
C ARG A 15 -26.83 -15.27 -57.68
N LEU A 16 -27.98 -15.91 -57.52
CA LEU A 16 -28.79 -15.82 -56.31
C LEU A 16 -28.08 -16.44 -55.09
N ILE A 17 -27.47 -17.60 -55.26
CA ILE A 17 -26.68 -18.25 -54.20
C ILE A 17 -25.47 -17.37 -53.84
N ALA A 18 -24.74 -16.84 -54.82
CA ALA A 18 -23.60 -15.96 -54.58
C ALA A 18 -24.00 -14.71 -53.79
N LEU A 19 -25.11 -14.05 -54.16
CA LEU A 19 -25.59 -12.84 -53.49
C LEU A 19 -26.08 -13.11 -52.06
N GLY A 20 -26.70 -14.27 -51.82
CA GLY A 20 -27.07 -14.74 -50.49
C GLY A 20 -25.85 -15.02 -49.60
N VAL A 21 -24.83 -15.69 -50.13
CA VAL A 21 -23.57 -15.97 -49.40
C VAL A 21 -22.86 -14.65 -49.04
N THR A 22 -22.75 -13.70 -49.97
CA THR A 22 -22.13 -12.40 -49.69
C THR A 22 -22.88 -11.64 -48.60
N GLY A 23 -24.21 -11.66 -48.61
CA GLY A 23 -25.03 -11.05 -47.55
C GLY A 23 -24.77 -11.66 -46.19
N VAL A 24 -24.71 -13.00 -46.10
CA VAL A 24 -24.42 -13.71 -44.84
C VAL A 24 -23.01 -13.39 -44.34
N VAL A 25 -22.01 -13.39 -45.23
CA VAL A 25 -20.63 -13.05 -44.87
C VAL A 25 -20.52 -11.61 -44.35
N LEU A 26 -21.21 -10.65 -44.96
CA LEU A 26 -21.24 -9.26 -44.49
C LEU A 26 -21.87 -9.12 -43.10
N VAL A 27 -22.98 -9.82 -42.85
CA VAL A 27 -23.63 -9.81 -41.53
C VAL A 27 -22.72 -10.43 -40.47
N LEU A 28 -22.09 -11.56 -40.77
CA LEU A 28 -21.15 -12.19 -39.85
C LEU A 28 -19.92 -11.31 -39.61
N ALA A 29 -19.31 -10.76 -40.65
CA ALA A 29 -18.16 -9.87 -40.53
C ALA A 29 -18.48 -8.62 -39.70
N THR A 30 -19.68 -8.04 -39.87
CA THR A 30 -20.13 -6.88 -39.08
C THR A 30 -20.38 -7.30 -37.62
N PHE A 31 -21.04 -8.43 -37.38
CA PHE A 31 -21.33 -8.94 -36.04
C PHE A 31 -20.04 -9.24 -35.26
N PHE A 32 -19.08 -9.94 -35.87
CA PHE A 32 -17.79 -10.25 -35.26
C PHE A 32 -16.89 -9.01 -35.14
N GLY A 33 -16.92 -8.11 -36.13
CA GLY A 33 -16.15 -6.86 -36.09
C GLY A 33 -16.61 -5.93 -34.96
N VAL A 34 -17.92 -5.79 -34.75
CA VAL A 34 -18.46 -4.99 -33.64
C VAL A 34 -18.11 -5.59 -32.28
N ARG A 35 -18.15 -6.92 -32.16
CA ARG A 35 -17.74 -7.62 -30.92
C ARG A 35 -16.27 -7.41 -30.58
N ALA A 36 -15.38 -7.47 -31.58
CA ALA A 36 -13.95 -7.26 -31.38
C ALA A 36 -13.60 -5.80 -31.00
N VAL A 37 -14.39 -4.82 -31.42
CA VAL A 37 -14.19 -3.40 -31.05
C VAL A 37 -14.76 -3.07 -29.67
N LEU A 38 -15.72 -3.85 -29.17
CA LEU A 38 -16.40 -3.62 -27.90
C LEU A 38 -15.78 -4.36 -26.70
N GLU A 39 -14.65 -5.06 -26.86
CA GLU A 39 -13.95 -5.67 -25.72
C GLU A 39 -13.35 -4.57 -24.83
N PRO A 40 -13.80 -4.42 -23.56
CA PRO A 40 -13.27 -3.40 -22.67
C PRO A 40 -11.79 -3.68 -22.41
N SER A 41 -10.92 -2.72 -22.72
CA SER A 41 -9.53 -2.79 -22.30
C SER A 41 -9.47 -2.59 -20.79
N TYR A 42 -9.05 -3.60 -20.06
CA TYR A 42 -8.81 -3.48 -18.62
C TYR A 42 -7.47 -2.80 -18.39
N SER A 43 -7.46 -1.81 -17.50
CA SER A 43 -6.27 -1.12 -17.05
C SER A 43 -6.09 -1.34 -15.55
N THR A 44 -4.84 -1.52 -15.13
CA THR A 44 -4.49 -1.71 -13.73
C THR A 44 -4.77 -0.44 -12.93
N LEU A 45 -5.63 -0.56 -11.93
CA LEU A 45 -5.97 0.50 -10.99
C LEU A 45 -4.90 0.61 -9.90
N TYR A 46 -4.59 -0.53 -9.25
CA TYR A 46 -3.60 -0.70 -8.19
C TYR A 46 -2.88 -2.04 -8.31
N ARG A 47 -1.65 -2.11 -7.77
CA ARG A 47 -0.82 -3.31 -7.65
C ARG A 47 -0.33 -3.46 -6.21
N ASP A 48 0.24 -4.62 -5.91
CA ASP A 48 0.85 -4.92 -4.61
C ASP A 48 -0.11 -4.79 -3.42
N LEU A 49 -1.39 -5.05 -3.66
CA LEU A 49 -2.41 -5.02 -2.62
C LEU A 49 -2.31 -6.25 -1.73
N THR A 50 -2.55 -6.07 -0.43
CA THR A 50 -2.85 -7.21 0.44
C THR A 50 -4.26 -7.75 0.14
N PRO A 51 -4.54 -9.05 0.40
CA PRO A 51 -5.87 -9.62 0.17
C PRO A 51 -7.00 -8.88 0.92
N SER A 52 -6.69 -8.31 2.09
CA SER A 52 -7.64 -7.52 2.89
C SER A 52 -7.94 -6.15 2.25
N GLU A 53 -6.94 -5.48 1.69
CA GLU A 53 -7.12 -4.23 0.95
C GLU A 53 -7.87 -4.45 -0.36
N ALA A 54 -7.49 -5.48 -1.12
CA ALA A 54 -8.16 -5.86 -2.35
C ALA A 54 -9.65 -6.13 -2.11
N SER A 55 -10.00 -6.89 -1.06
CA SER A 55 -11.40 -7.18 -0.71
C SER A 55 -12.19 -5.91 -0.38
N ARG A 56 -11.61 -4.95 0.37
CA ARG A 56 -12.28 -3.69 0.70
C ARG A 56 -12.49 -2.81 -0.54
N MET A 57 -11.48 -2.69 -1.39
CA MET A 57 -11.55 -1.89 -2.62
C MET A 57 -12.52 -2.49 -3.65
N VAL A 58 -12.53 -3.82 -3.81
CA VAL A 58 -13.50 -4.52 -4.66
C VAL A 58 -14.92 -4.24 -4.19
N GLY A 59 -15.20 -4.40 -2.88
CA GLY A 59 -16.53 -4.16 -2.34
C GLY A 59 -17.01 -2.71 -2.54
N ALA A 60 -16.11 -1.74 -2.38
CA ALA A 60 -16.42 -0.33 -2.63
C ALA A 60 -16.74 -0.04 -4.11
N LEU A 61 -15.92 -0.57 -5.02
CA LEU A 61 -16.08 -0.35 -6.46
C LEU A 61 -17.28 -1.09 -7.05
N GLU A 62 -17.49 -2.35 -6.67
CA GLU A 62 -18.68 -3.11 -7.09
C GLU A 62 -19.97 -2.48 -6.54
N GLY A 63 -19.94 -1.99 -5.29
CA GLY A 63 -21.05 -1.26 -4.69
C GLY A 63 -21.40 0.04 -5.44
N ALA A 64 -20.41 0.67 -6.06
CA ALA A 64 -20.57 1.85 -6.91
C ALA A 64 -20.86 1.50 -8.39
N GLY A 65 -20.97 0.21 -8.74
CA GLY A 65 -21.34 -0.26 -10.07
C GLY A 65 -20.19 -0.39 -11.07
N PHE A 66 -18.93 -0.37 -10.63
CA PHE A 66 -17.78 -0.60 -11.50
C PHE A 66 -17.56 -2.09 -11.77
N ALA A 67 -17.15 -2.43 -12.99
CA ALA A 67 -16.67 -3.77 -13.32
C ALA A 67 -15.22 -3.92 -12.86
N VAL A 68 -14.98 -4.77 -11.86
CA VAL A 68 -13.66 -4.96 -11.26
C VAL A 68 -13.14 -6.35 -11.60
N GLN A 69 -11.85 -6.44 -11.93
CA GLN A 69 -11.12 -7.69 -12.05
C GLN A 69 -9.98 -7.73 -11.06
N VAL A 70 -9.82 -8.88 -10.43
CA VAL A 70 -8.71 -9.18 -9.54
C VAL A 70 -7.90 -10.30 -10.17
N ASP A 71 -6.58 -10.18 -10.11
CA ASP A 71 -5.71 -11.25 -10.56
C ASP A 71 -5.77 -12.49 -9.65
N SER A 72 -5.21 -13.61 -10.09
CA SER A 72 -5.22 -14.85 -9.31
C SER A 72 -4.47 -14.76 -7.98
N SER A 73 -3.58 -13.76 -7.83
CA SER A 73 -2.82 -13.54 -6.60
C SER A 73 -3.53 -12.62 -5.59
N GLY A 74 -4.61 -11.93 -6.00
CA GLY A 74 -5.30 -10.97 -5.15
C GLY A 74 -4.54 -9.65 -4.95
N SER A 75 -3.44 -9.44 -5.69
CA SER A 75 -2.55 -8.29 -5.51
C SER A 75 -2.74 -7.21 -6.55
N ILE A 76 -3.38 -7.53 -7.69
CA ILE A 76 -3.61 -6.59 -8.78
C ILE A 76 -5.10 -6.40 -8.99
N LEU A 77 -5.52 -5.13 -8.96
CA LEU A 77 -6.88 -4.70 -9.18
C LEU A 77 -6.96 -3.94 -10.51
N SER A 78 -7.86 -4.33 -11.39
CA SER A 78 -8.05 -3.72 -12.71
C SER A 78 -9.50 -3.36 -12.99
N VAL A 79 -9.71 -2.30 -13.76
CA VAL A 79 -11.02 -1.80 -14.18
C VAL A 79 -10.99 -1.42 -15.66
N PRO A 80 -12.14 -1.31 -16.36
CA PRO A 80 -12.18 -0.76 -17.71
C PRO A 80 -11.43 0.58 -17.80
N GLN A 81 -10.65 0.76 -18.86
CA GLN A 81 -9.78 1.93 -19.03
C GLN A 81 -10.56 3.26 -18.97
N GLU A 82 -11.80 3.27 -19.47
CA GLU A 82 -12.74 4.39 -19.39
C GLU A 82 -13.19 4.75 -17.96
N ASP A 83 -13.13 3.78 -17.05
CA ASP A 83 -13.57 3.92 -15.66
C ASP A 83 -12.42 4.25 -14.70
N LEU A 84 -11.17 4.12 -15.15
CA LEU A 84 -9.98 4.25 -14.31
C LEU A 84 -9.98 5.51 -13.43
N ALA A 85 -10.28 6.68 -14.01
CA ALA A 85 -10.30 7.95 -13.29
C ALA A 85 -11.45 8.02 -12.28
N ARG A 86 -12.63 7.51 -12.66
CA ARG A 86 -13.83 7.51 -11.81
C ARG A 86 -13.67 6.53 -10.63
N ALA A 87 -13.12 5.34 -10.89
CA ALA A 87 -12.80 4.35 -9.88
C ALA A 87 -11.78 4.88 -8.85
N ARG A 88 -10.75 5.60 -9.29
CA ARG A 88 -9.80 6.28 -8.36
C ARG A 88 -10.48 7.31 -7.49
N MET A 89 -11.36 8.12 -8.07
CA MET A 89 -12.09 9.15 -7.36
C MET A 89 -13.05 8.55 -6.32
N GLU A 90 -13.73 7.46 -6.66
CA GLU A 90 -14.61 6.73 -5.76
C GLU A 90 -13.84 6.17 -4.55
N LEU A 91 -12.73 5.46 -4.81
CA LEU A 91 -11.88 4.94 -3.75
C LEU A 91 -11.30 6.04 -2.86
N ALA A 92 -10.85 7.15 -3.45
CA ALA A 92 -10.36 8.30 -2.70
C ALA A 92 -11.45 8.93 -1.81
N GLY A 93 -12.69 9.04 -2.31
CA GLY A 93 -13.83 9.55 -1.55
C GLY A 93 -14.19 8.71 -0.33
N GLN A 94 -13.94 7.39 -0.40
CA GLN A 94 -14.13 6.46 0.72
C GLN A 94 -12.89 6.32 1.62
N GLY A 95 -11.82 7.08 1.38
CA GLY A 95 -10.55 6.96 2.09
C GLY A 95 -9.80 5.65 1.79
N LEU A 96 -10.20 4.93 0.74
CA LEU A 96 -9.56 3.72 0.22
C LEU A 96 -8.54 4.05 -0.86
N VAL A 97 -7.80 5.14 -0.68
CA VAL A 97 -6.58 5.40 -1.44
C VAL A 97 -5.59 4.32 -1.04
N GLY A 98 -5.01 3.60 -2.01
CA GLY A 98 -3.96 2.62 -1.70
C GLY A 98 -2.95 3.28 -0.76
N ASP A 99 -2.75 2.69 0.41
CA ASP A 99 -1.90 3.18 1.51
C ASP A 99 -0.40 3.26 1.13
N GLY A 100 -0.08 3.28 -0.16
CA GLY A 100 1.23 3.61 -0.69
C GLY A 100 1.49 5.10 -0.59
N ALA A 101 1.50 5.66 0.63
CA ALA A 101 2.45 6.72 0.92
C ALA A 101 3.82 6.07 0.70
N ALA A 102 4.33 6.18 -0.54
CA ALA A 102 5.50 5.46 -0.98
C ALA A 102 6.61 5.70 0.04
N GLY A 103 6.97 4.65 0.77
CA GLY A 103 8.01 4.72 1.78
C GLY A 103 9.37 4.69 1.09
N TRP A 104 10.26 3.86 1.61
CA TRP A 104 11.51 3.54 0.91
C TRP A 104 11.30 2.70 -0.38
N GLU A 105 10.06 2.32 -0.69
CA GLU A 105 9.67 1.49 -1.85
C GLU A 105 9.95 2.18 -3.19
N ILE A 106 10.00 3.51 -3.23
CA ILE A 106 10.44 4.27 -4.42
C ILE A 106 11.88 3.93 -4.85
N PHE A 107 12.70 3.43 -3.92
CA PHE A 107 14.09 3.08 -4.20
C PHE A 107 14.24 1.62 -4.64
N ASP A 108 13.24 0.77 -4.38
CA ASP A 108 13.24 -0.64 -4.80
C ASP A 108 13.05 -0.77 -6.33
N GLU A 109 12.43 0.22 -6.99
CA GLU A 109 12.20 0.25 -8.45
C GLU A 109 13.41 0.70 -9.27
N ALA A 110 14.38 1.38 -8.67
CA ALA A 110 15.52 1.92 -9.41
C ALA A 110 16.57 0.82 -9.69
N SER A 111 16.33 0.10 -10.79
CA SER A 111 17.15 -1.00 -11.32
C SER A 111 18.46 -0.52 -11.98
N GLY A 112 19.24 0.30 -11.27
CA GLY A 112 20.52 0.84 -11.74
C GLY A 112 21.72 0.15 -11.09
N LEU A 113 22.66 -0.35 -11.92
CA LEU A 113 23.92 -1.02 -11.54
C LEU A 113 24.85 -0.22 -10.58
N GLY A 114 24.50 1.02 -10.21
CA GLY A 114 25.25 1.89 -9.30
C GLY A 114 24.68 2.04 -7.87
N MET A 115 23.61 1.32 -7.50
CA MET A 115 22.85 1.56 -6.26
C MET A 115 23.05 0.54 -5.12
N ASN A 116 23.92 -0.45 -5.27
CA ASN A 116 23.94 -1.62 -4.39
C ASN A 116 24.24 -1.29 -2.92
N SER A 117 25.20 -0.41 -2.61
CA SER A 117 25.61 -0.16 -1.21
C SER A 117 24.54 0.61 -0.40
N PHE A 118 23.86 1.57 -1.02
CA PHE A 118 22.76 2.30 -0.38
C PHE A 118 21.53 1.39 -0.18
N MET A 119 21.17 0.61 -1.21
CA MET A 119 20.08 -0.36 -1.11
C MET A 119 20.36 -1.46 -0.07
N GLN A 120 21.60 -1.95 0.02
CA GLN A 120 22.00 -2.88 1.08
C GLN A 120 21.86 -2.27 2.48
N LYS A 121 22.20 -0.98 2.65
CA LYS A 121 22.02 -0.28 3.93
C LYS A 121 20.53 -0.17 4.30
N ILE A 122 19.68 0.25 3.36
CA ILE A 122 18.22 0.33 3.58
C ILE A 122 17.66 -1.04 3.92
N ASN A 123 17.99 -2.06 3.13
CA ASN A 123 17.49 -3.42 3.36
C ASN A 123 17.95 -3.98 4.71
N ARG A 124 19.20 -3.72 5.10
CA ARG A 124 19.72 -4.08 6.43
C ARG A 124 18.97 -3.35 7.55
N LEU A 125 18.73 -2.05 7.40
CA LEU A 125 17.98 -1.25 8.38
C LEU A 125 16.55 -1.79 8.54
N ARG A 126 15.85 -1.99 7.42
CA ARG A 126 14.49 -2.56 7.35
C ARG A 126 14.43 -3.94 8.01
N ALA A 127 15.42 -4.79 7.73
CA ALA A 127 15.52 -6.12 8.33
C ALA A 127 15.71 -6.05 9.85
N LEU A 128 16.56 -5.15 10.35
CA LEU A 128 16.78 -4.95 11.78
C LEU A 128 15.53 -4.43 12.49
N GLU A 129 14.85 -3.43 11.93
CA GLU A 129 13.60 -2.89 12.47
C GLU A 129 12.51 -3.96 12.52
N GLY A 130 12.36 -4.75 11.45
CA GLY A 130 11.38 -5.84 11.38
C GLY A 130 11.68 -6.97 12.37
N GLU A 131 12.95 -7.34 12.55
CA GLU A 131 13.35 -8.38 13.49
C GLU A 131 13.17 -7.95 14.95
N LEU A 132 13.50 -6.69 15.25
CA LEU A 132 13.22 -6.10 16.56
C LEU A 132 11.72 -6.05 16.83
N ALA A 133 10.92 -5.63 15.86
CA ALA A 133 9.47 -5.60 15.99
C ALA A 133 8.89 -6.99 16.28
N ARG A 134 9.33 -8.03 15.56
CA ARG A 134 8.94 -9.43 15.81
C ARG A 134 9.35 -9.89 17.21
N SER A 135 10.56 -9.54 17.64
CA SER A 135 11.05 -9.90 18.98
C SER A 135 10.21 -9.23 20.08
N ILE A 136 9.89 -7.94 19.93
CA ILE A 136 9.06 -7.19 20.89
C ILE A 136 7.64 -7.75 20.95
N GLN A 137 7.09 -8.23 19.83
CA GLN A 137 5.76 -8.87 19.80
C GLN A 137 5.69 -10.18 20.59
N THR A 138 6.82 -10.81 20.92
CA THR A 138 6.85 -12.00 21.80
C THR A 138 6.60 -11.66 23.27
N ILE A 139 6.68 -10.39 23.65
CA ILE A 139 6.43 -9.92 25.01
C ILE A 139 4.94 -9.98 25.30
N ASP A 140 4.59 -10.53 26.47
CA ASP A 140 3.19 -10.68 26.86
C ASP A 140 2.44 -9.33 26.90
N GLY A 141 1.21 -9.34 26.39
CA GLY A 141 0.37 -8.15 26.26
C GLY A 141 0.69 -7.23 25.06
N VAL A 142 1.73 -7.52 24.26
CA VAL A 142 2.01 -6.81 23.00
C VAL A 142 1.28 -7.49 21.84
N ASP A 143 0.51 -6.71 21.08
CA ASP A 143 -0.22 -7.17 19.89
C ASP A 143 0.54 -6.81 18.60
N ALA A 144 1.04 -5.58 18.52
CA ALA A 144 1.88 -5.14 17.42
C ALA A 144 2.98 -4.20 17.93
N ALA A 145 4.10 -4.20 17.22
CA ALA A 145 5.21 -3.28 17.49
C ALA A 145 5.74 -2.71 16.17
N ARG A 146 6.13 -1.44 16.19
CA ARG A 146 6.88 -0.77 15.11
C ARG A 146 8.13 -0.15 15.73
N VAL A 147 9.26 -0.31 15.05
CA VAL A 147 10.55 0.19 15.49
C VAL A 147 11.11 1.09 14.41
N HIS A 148 11.55 2.28 14.79
CA HIS A 148 12.23 3.23 13.92
C HIS A 148 13.63 3.46 14.44
N LEU A 149 14.63 3.08 13.65
CA LEU A 149 16.05 3.21 13.98
C LEU A 149 16.67 4.36 13.20
N VAL A 150 17.39 5.23 13.92
CA VAL A 150 18.22 6.26 13.31
C VAL A 150 19.68 5.83 13.48
N LEU A 151 20.29 5.39 12.38
CA LEU A 151 21.69 4.97 12.34
C LEU A 151 22.53 6.02 11.61
N PRO A 152 23.30 6.86 12.32
CA PRO A 152 24.11 7.89 11.69
C PRO A 152 25.26 7.26 10.89
N GLU A 153 25.62 7.89 9.77
CA GLU A 153 26.77 7.47 9.00
C GLU A 153 28.08 7.89 9.69
N ARG A 154 29.07 7.01 9.66
CA ARG A 154 30.39 7.32 10.23
C ARG A 154 31.15 8.23 9.27
N GLU A 155 31.21 9.52 9.60
CA GLU A 155 32.12 10.44 8.92
C GLU A 155 33.57 10.08 9.30
N ALA A 156 34.43 9.83 8.30
CA ALA A 156 35.81 9.38 8.52
C ALA A 156 36.70 10.39 9.28
N PHE A 157 36.23 11.64 9.44
CA PHE A 157 37.01 12.74 9.99
C PHE A 157 36.31 13.53 11.10
N SER A 158 35.09 13.13 11.51
CA SER A 158 34.42 13.82 12.62
C SER A 158 35.01 13.37 13.96
N ARG A 159 35.29 14.34 14.84
CA ARG A 159 35.69 14.09 16.24
C ARG A 159 34.49 13.66 17.09
N GLU A 160 33.29 13.99 16.66
CA GLU A 160 32.03 13.68 17.34
C GLU A 160 31.28 12.63 16.52
N ARG A 161 31.01 11.48 17.13
CA ARG A 161 30.16 10.45 16.52
C ARG A 161 28.73 10.69 16.96
N PRO A 162 27.79 10.93 16.03
CA PRO A 162 26.39 10.97 16.40
C PRO A 162 26.01 9.60 16.97
N GLN A 163 25.29 9.58 18.09
CA GLN A 163 24.82 8.32 18.68
C GLN A 163 23.53 7.89 17.99
N PRO A 164 23.36 6.59 17.69
CA PRO A 164 22.10 6.09 17.17
C PRO A 164 20.96 6.31 18.18
N SER A 165 19.74 6.39 17.67
CA SER A 165 18.53 6.48 18.47
C SER A 165 17.43 5.58 17.94
N SER A 166 16.43 5.32 18.78
CA SER A 166 15.30 4.48 18.43
C SER A 166 13.99 5.01 19.00
N SER A 167 12.93 4.87 18.22
CA SER A 167 11.56 5.05 18.67
C SER A 167 10.78 3.75 18.47
N VAL A 168 10.15 3.28 19.54
CA VAL A 168 9.36 2.04 19.55
C VAL A 168 7.91 2.39 19.84
N ILE A 169 7.02 2.04 18.91
CA ILE A 169 5.59 2.22 19.06
C ILE A 169 4.96 0.85 19.32
N ILE A 170 4.17 0.76 20.38
CA ILE A 170 3.57 -0.48 20.85
C ILE A 170 2.06 -0.39 20.85
N ARG A 171 1.42 -1.37 20.22
CA ARG A 171 0.00 -1.64 20.35
C ARG A 171 -0.19 -2.78 21.35
N SER A 172 -0.88 -2.51 22.44
CA SER A 172 -1.21 -3.54 23.43
C SER A 172 -2.46 -4.32 23.03
N ARG A 173 -2.54 -5.57 23.48
CA ARG A 173 -3.76 -6.39 23.35
C ARG A 173 -4.91 -5.73 24.13
N ALA A 174 -6.16 -5.97 23.70
CA ALA A 174 -7.34 -5.51 24.42
C ALA A 174 -7.28 -5.88 25.92
N GLY A 175 -7.53 -4.90 26.79
CA GLY A 175 -7.48 -5.05 28.24
C GLY A 175 -6.07 -5.13 28.85
N HIS A 176 -5.01 -5.02 28.04
CA HIS A 176 -3.62 -5.01 28.52
C HIS A 176 -2.99 -3.63 28.28
N GLN A 177 -2.10 -3.23 29.17
CA GLN A 177 -1.24 -2.06 28.99
C GLN A 177 0.21 -2.47 29.22
N VAL A 178 1.09 -1.94 28.37
CA VAL A 178 2.54 -2.11 28.56
C VAL A 178 2.96 -1.26 29.75
N ASN A 179 3.44 -1.91 30.81
CA ASN A 179 3.92 -1.22 31.99
C ASN A 179 5.38 -0.75 31.84
N LEU A 180 5.83 0.11 32.76
CA LEU A 180 7.18 0.67 32.75
C LEU A 180 8.28 -0.42 32.78
N ARG A 181 8.07 -1.54 33.48
CA ARG A 181 9.04 -2.65 33.53
C ARG A 181 9.21 -3.29 32.16
N GLN A 182 8.10 -3.53 31.45
CA GLN A 182 8.12 -4.05 30.09
C GLN A 182 8.77 -3.05 29.13
N ALA A 183 8.46 -1.75 29.25
CA ALA A 183 9.11 -0.71 28.45
C ALA A 183 10.63 -0.65 28.68
N GLN A 184 11.09 -0.82 29.93
CA GLN A 184 12.53 -0.90 30.26
C GLN A 184 13.19 -2.14 29.63
N ALA A 185 12.50 -3.29 29.62
CA ALA A 185 13.00 -4.50 28.97
C ALA A 185 13.10 -4.32 27.45
N ILE A 186 12.10 -3.67 26.84
CA ILE A 186 12.10 -3.32 25.41
C ILE A 186 13.26 -2.39 25.09
N ARG A 187 13.49 -1.35 25.89
CA ARG A 187 14.65 -0.47 25.76
C ARG A 187 15.96 -1.25 25.80
N ALA A 188 16.12 -2.14 26.78
CA ALA A 188 17.33 -2.95 26.92
C ALA A 188 17.55 -3.88 25.71
N LEU A 189 16.48 -4.49 25.19
CA LEU A 189 16.53 -5.33 23.99
C LEU A 189 16.98 -4.52 22.77
N VAL A 190 16.38 -3.36 22.55
CA VAL A 190 16.70 -2.50 21.39
C VAL A 190 18.12 -1.94 21.49
N SER A 191 18.52 -1.42 22.66
CA SER A 191 19.86 -0.86 22.85
C SER A 191 20.98 -1.89 22.76
N SER A 192 20.70 -3.16 23.10
CA SER A 192 21.69 -4.25 22.98
C SER A 192 21.77 -4.82 21.56
N ALA A 193 20.70 -4.72 20.78
CA ALA A 193 20.67 -5.16 19.39
C ALA A 193 21.34 -4.18 18.41
N VAL A 194 21.45 -2.90 18.77
CA VAL A 194 22.03 -1.86 17.89
C VAL A 194 23.40 -1.42 18.41
N PRO A 195 24.48 -1.56 17.60
CA PRO A 195 25.81 -1.13 18.01
C PRO A 195 25.87 0.35 18.39
N GLU A 196 26.63 0.67 19.43
CA GLU A 196 26.87 2.04 19.91
C GLU A 196 25.58 2.77 20.38
N MET A 197 24.46 2.07 20.56
CA MET A 197 23.22 2.65 21.09
C MET A 197 23.20 2.68 22.61
N SER A 198 23.09 3.88 23.18
CA SER A 198 22.82 4.04 24.61
C SER A 198 21.36 3.66 24.92
N PRO A 199 21.08 2.95 26.02
CA PRO A 199 19.70 2.73 26.49
C PRO A 199 18.93 4.03 26.61
N GLY A 200 19.60 5.09 27.05
CA GLY A 200 19.01 6.42 27.17
C GLY A 200 18.42 6.96 25.87
N ARG A 201 18.84 6.47 24.69
CA ARG A 201 18.43 6.93 23.35
C ARG A 201 17.22 6.19 22.76
N VAL A 202 16.52 5.39 23.58
CA VAL A 202 15.35 4.61 23.16
C VAL A 202 14.10 5.15 23.81
N THR A 203 13.17 5.64 23.00
CA THR A 203 11.85 6.07 23.44
C THR A 203 10.81 5.00 23.15
N VAL A 204 9.91 4.74 24.09
CA VAL A 204 8.82 3.76 23.96
C VAL A 204 7.48 4.47 24.13
N LEU A 205 6.63 4.35 23.12
CA LEU A 205 5.31 4.97 23.03
C LEU A 205 4.21 3.93 22.84
N THR A 206 2.99 4.28 23.25
CA THR A 206 1.79 3.54 22.88
C THR A 206 1.31 3.96 21.49
N ALA A 207 0.51 3.10 20.85
CA ALA A 207 -0.18 3.42 19.60
C ALA A 207 -1.16 4.62 19.73
N ASN A 208 -1.51 5.03 20.95
CA ASN A 208 -2.37 6.18 21.24
C ASN A 208 -1.58 7.49 21.39
N GLY A 209 -0.25 7.46 21.21
CA GLY A 209 0.63 8.63 21.34
C GLY A 209 1.08 8.94 22.76
N GLU A 210 0.79 8.07 23.73
CA GLU A 210 1.26 8.22 25.11
C GLU A 210 2.69 7.69 25.26
N THR A 211 3.59 8.47 25.84
CA THR A 211 4.97 8.07 26.12
C THR A 211 5.03 7.23 27.39
N ILE A 212 5.43 5.97 27.28
CA ILE A 212 5.63 5.07 28.42
C ILE A 212 7.03 5.27 29.02
N LEU A 213 8.02 5.48 28.15
CA LEU A 213 9.42 5.66 28.52
C LEU A 213 10.07 6.67 27.56
N ALA A 214 10.59 7.78 28.09
CA ALA A 214 11.27 8.80 27.30
C ALA A 214 12.79 8.58 27.27
N GLU A 215 13.45 9.36 26.39
CA GLU A 215 14.91 9.49 26.36
C GLU A 215 15.44 9.91 27.75
N GLU A 216 16.58 9.37 28.18
CA GLU A 216 17.18 9.77 29.47
C GLU A 216 17.53 11.27 29.44
N GLY A 217 17.14 11.99 30.49
CA GLY A 217 17.24 13.45 30.56
C GLY A 217 16.00 14.19 30.03
N THR A 218 15.01 13.48 29.50
CA THR A 218 13.71 14.03 29.10
C THR A 218 12.66 13.70 30.17
N ASP A 219 12.03 14.71 30.74
CA ASP A 219 11.00 14.51 31.75
C ASP A 219 9.69 14.05 31.09
N VAL A 220 9.24 12.83 31.39
CA VAL A 220 8.04 12.23 30.77
C VAL A 220 6.79 13.09 31.01
N ALA A 221 6.73 13.75 32.17
CA ALA A 221 5.67 14.67 32.53
C ALA A 221 5.65 15.91 31.62
N GLU A 222 6.82 16.44 31.26
CA GLU A 222 6.95 17.61 30.39
C GLU A 222 6.57 17.26 28.95
N VAL A 223 7.03 16.11 28.43
CA VAL A 223 6.65 15.61 27.09
C VAL A 223 5.15 15.40 26.99
N THR A 224 4.53 14.82 28.02
CA THR A 224 3.08 14.60 28.06
C THR A 224 2.31 15.91 28.14
N GLN A 225 2.78 16.90 28.89
CA GLN A 225 2.16 18.23 28.91
C GLN A 225 2.30 18.97 27.57
N GLN A 226 3.42 18.77 26.87
CA GLN A 226 3.68 19.40 25.59
C GLN A 226 2.83 18.76 24.47
N SER A 227 2.65 17.45 24.48
CA SER A 227 1.75 16.75 23.55
C SER A 227 0.27 17.09 23.80
N LEU A 228 -0.13 17.23 25.07
CA LEU A 228 -1.47 17.69 25.44
C LEU A 228 -1.73 19.13 24.98
N LYS A 229 -0.76 20.05 25.16
CA LYS A 229 -0.88 21.43 24.66
C LYS A 229 -1.00 21.47 23.14
N ALA A 230 -0.14 20.74 22.42
CA ALA A 230 -0.19 20.68 20.96
C ALA A 230 -1.54 20.16 20.45
N SER A 231 -2.09 19.11 21.09
CA SER A 231 -3.40 18.56 20.72
C SER A 231 -4.56 19.53 21.00
N VAL A 232 -4.46 20.36 22.05
CA VAL A 232 -5.46 21.39 22.35
C VAL A 232 -5.37 22.53 21.35
N GLU A 233 -4.17 22.96 20.96
CA GLU A 233 -3.97 24.03 19.97
C GLU A 233 -4.49 23.64 18.59
N ASP A 234 -4.24 22.40 18.14
CA ASP A 234 -4.75 21.87 16.86
C ASP A 234 -6.29 21.82 16.82
N ARG A 235 -6.91 21.57 17.96
CA ARG A 235 -8.37 21.53 18.13
C ARG A 235 -9.00 22.94 18.22
N ILE A 236 -8.21 23.97 18.52
CA ILE A 236 -8.65 25.37 18.49
C ILE A 236 -8.43 25.96 17.09
N ALA A 237 -7.49 25.43 16.32
CA ALA A 237 -7.17 25.86 14.96
C ALA A 237 -8.06 25.23 13.87
N SER A 238 -8.88 24.22 14.21
CA SER A 238 -9.88 23.58 13.34
C SER A 238 -11.29 24.04 13.64
#